data_AF-A0A061H4R3-F1
#
_entry.id   AF-A0A061H4R3-F1
#
_cell.length_a   1.000
_cell.length_b   1.000
_cell.length_c   1.000
_cell.angle_alpha   90.00
_cell.angle_beta   90.00
_cell.angle_gamma   90.00
#
_symmetry.space_group_name_H-M   'P 1'
#
loop_
_entity.id
_entity.type
_entity.pdbx_description
1 polymer ?
#
loop_
_entity_poly.entity_id
_entity_poly.type
_entity_poly.pdbx_seq_one_letter_code
_entity_poly.pdbx_strand_id
1 'polypeptide(L)'
;MSAQRAKQAISGAYAQFANDKAAVESLQAKSDLSLVELTKQFAALTAKSSQIFGADAQSEKKSLKWLSRLDSTSEDQLTSADSLKALDQELASQTFVASNQPTAADLALFAALYPTVSKLAAADQHAHPSLVRYVSHISNLPASAQLGFAPFEPAYDGMPQIERKKPEDLKKEKQKNKEAAKQSQQQVPADVKAPAAPAAAAAGGAAAAEGKAGKKEKKEKAPKEAKAGGGGGGGKKGAPVELGPPQPSMVDLRVGKIVNISRHPDADSLYLEQVDFGEPEGPRQILSGLVKYVPIEKMENRMVIGVCNLKPASMRGIKSYGMLLCASTKGTANEAVEPVSPPEGSKPGDRVYVEGFEGIEPEAVLNPKKKIFETIQPGYTTTADRQAAWVGPLPGAADPEADKKVRLLRTSSGVCYAETLAHAALS
;
A
#
# COMPACT_ATOMS: atom_id res chain seq x y z
N MET A 1 -4.22 3.60 -39.93
CA MET A 1 -4.00 2.29 -39.29
C MET A 1 -4.38 2.35 -37.79
N SER A 2 -3.70 3.16 -36.98
CA SER A 2 -3.91 3.33 -35.53
C SER A 2 -5.38 3.41 -35.11
N ALA A 3 -6.11 4.43 -35.55
CA ALA A 3 -7.53 4.62 -35.20
C ALA A 3 -8.41 3.40 -35.55
N GLN A 4 -8.11 2.67 -36.62
CA GLN A 4 -8.84 1.45 -36.98
C GLN A 4 -8.56 0.29 -36.02
N ARG A 5 -7.30 0.11 -35.58
CA ARG A 5 -6.94 -0.87 -34.54
C ARG A 5 -7.53 -0.49 -33.18
N ALA A 6 -7.56 0.80 -32.84
CA ALA A 6 -8.24 1.29 -31.63
C ALA A 6 -9.76 1.03 -31.68
N LYS A 7 -10.42 1.31 -32.81
CA LYS A 7 -11.84 0.95 -33.06
C LYS A 7 -12.08 -0.56 -32.90
N GLN A 8 -11.20 -1.40 -33.45
CA GLN A 8 -11.27 -2.86 -33.31
C GLN A 8 -11.06 -3.32 -31.86
N ALA A 9 -10.11 -2.73 -31.13
CA ALA A 9 -9.84 -3.03 -29.73
C ALA A 9 -11.03 -2.70 -28.82
N ILE A 10 -11.61 -1.50 -28.97
CA ILE A 10 -12.84 -1.11 -28.26
C ILE A 10 -13.98 -2.06 -28.64
N SER A 11 -14.18 -2.33 -29.93
CA SER A 11 -15.28 -3.17 -30.41
C SER A 11 -15.21 -4.60 -29.90
N GLY A 12 -14.02 -5.23 -29.95
CA GLY A 12 -13.83 -6.60 -29.49
C GLY A 12 -13.92 -6.73 -27.97
N ALA A 13 -13.37 -5.77 -27.22
CA ALA A 13 -13.40 -5.80 -25.76
C ALA A 13 -14.80 -5.55 -25.20
N TYR A 14 -15.59 -4.65 -25.79
CA TYR A 14 -16.87 -4.20 -25.21
C TYR A 14 -18.12 -4.80 -25.84
N ALA A 15 -18.04 -5.41 -27.04
CA ALA A 15 -19.15 -6.17 -27.62
C ALA A 15 -19.68 -7.28 -26.67
N GLN A 16 -18.81 -7.91 -25.89
CA GLN A 16 -19.19 -8.98 -24.94
C GLN A 16 -20.08 -8.51 -23.78
N PHE A 17 -20.25 -7.19 -23.59
CA PHE A 17 -21.11 -6.61 -22.56
C PHE A 17 -22.39 -5.99 -23.10
N ALA A 18 -22.56 -5.92 -24.42
CA ALA A 18 -23.77 -5.38 -25.04
C ALA A 18 -24.94 -6.37 -24.93
N ASN A 19 -26.14 -5.84 -24.68
CA ASN A 19 -27.35 -6.66 -24.54
C ASN A 19 -27.96 -7.06 -25.90
N ASP A 20 -27.64 -6.33 -26.97
CA ASP A 20 -28.16 -6.53 -28.33
C ASP A 20 -26.99 -6.79 -29.31
N LYS A 21 -26.97 -8.00 -29.90
CA LYS A 21 -25.96 -8.40 -30.88
C LYS A 21 -26.15 -7.76 -32.25
N ALA A 22 -27.39 -7.54 -32.70
CA ALA A 22 -27.66 -6.91 -33.98
C ALA A 22 -27.26 -5.42 -33.95
N ALA A 23 -27.47 -4.76 -32.81
CA ALA A 23 -26.94 -3.41 -32.58
C ALA A 23 -25.40 -3.36 -32.56
N VAL A 24 -24.73 -4.37 -32.00
CA VAL A 24 -23.26 -4.49 -32.07
C VAL A 24 -22.78 -4.69 -33.51
N GLU A 25 -23.37 -5.61 -34.27
CA GLU A 25 -22.99 -5.87 -35.67
C GLU A 25 -23.22 -4.61 -36.53
N SER A 26 -24.35 -3.92 -36.35
CA SER A 26 -24.64 -2.64 -36.99
C SER A 26 -23.65 -1.53 -36.59
N LEU A 27 -23.19 -1.50 -35.34
CA LEU A 27 -22.21 -0.54 -34.85
C LEU A 27 -20.80 -0.84 -35.38
N GLN A 28 -20.40 -2.11 -35.46
CA GLN A 28 -19.12 -2.54 -36.00
C GLN A 28 -19.00 -2.32 -37.52
N ALA A 29 -20.12 -2.29 -38.24
CA ALA A 29 -20.17 -1.94 -39.66
C ALA A 29 -19.91 -0.44 -39.95
N LYS A 30 -20.05 0.45 -38.95
CA LYS A 30 -19.82 1.90 -39.10
C LYS A 30 -18.34 2.24 -38.97
N SER A 31 -17.66 2.40 -40.11
CA SER A 31 -16.23 2.72 -40.17
C SER A 31 -15.91 4.22 -39.95
N ASP A 32 -16.90 5.08 -40.11
CA ASP A 32 -16.84 6.55 -40.14
C ASP A 32 -16.77 7.21 -38.75
N LEU A 33 -17.50 6.68 -37.76
CA LEU A 33 -17.57 7.20 -36.38
C LEU A 33 -16.19 7.52 -35.77
N SER A 34 -16.07 8.58 -34.97
CA SER A 34 -14.89 8.78 -34.10
C SER A 34 -14.77 7.70 -33.01
N LEU A 35 -13.60 7.52 -32.41
CA LEU A 35 -13.41 6.69 -31.22
C LEU A 35 -14.33 7.14 -30.09
N VAL A 36 -14.52 8.46 -29.91
CA VAL A 36 -15.46 9.03 -28.94
C VAL A 36 -16.92 8.58 -29.21
N GLU A 37 -17.40 8.69 -30.44
CA GLU A 37 -18.79 8.32 -30.80
C GLU A 37 -19.03 6.82 -30.79
N LEU A 38 -18.05 6.03 -31.23
CA LEU A 38 -18.09 4.56 -31.19
C LEU A 38 -18.17 4.08 -29.73
N THR A 39 -17.32 4.62 -28.86
CA THR A 39 -17.28 4.25 -27.44
C THR A 39 -18.57 4.65 -26.72
N LYS A 40 -19.14 5.83 -27.02
CA LYS A 40 -20.44 6.25 -26.49
C LYS A 40 -21.60 5.36 -26.96
N GLN A 41 -21.60 4.94 -28.22
CA GLN A 41 -22.61 3.99 -28.72
C GLN A 41 -22.47 2.62 -28.06
N PHE A 42 -21.25 2.09 -27.88
CA PHE A 42 -21.06 0.85 -27.09
C PHE A 42 -21.52 1.00 -25.64
N ALA A 43 -21.26 2.14 -24.99
CA ALA A 43 -21.71 2.41 -23.63
C ALA A 43 -23.24 2.48 -23.51
N ALA A 44 -23.95 2.94 -24.55
CA ALA A 44 -25.41 2.94 -24.59
C ALA A 44 -26.03 1.54 -24.78
N LEU A 45 -25.26 0.56 -25.30
CA LEU A 45 -25.71 -0.82 -25.50
C LEU A 45 -25.51 -1.72 -24.26
N THR A 46 -24.94 -1.21 -23.17
CA THR A 46 -24.62 -2.00 -21.96
C THR A 46 -24.98 -1.29 -20.66
N ALA A 47 -25.30 -2.07 -19.62
CA ALA A 47 -25.38 -1.58 -18.24
C ALA A 47 -24.00 -1.36 -17.59
N LYS A 48 -22.89 -1.67 -18.29
CA LYS A 48 -21.51 -1.62 -17.81
C LYS A 48 -20.70 -0.42 -18.33
N SER A 49 -21.34 0.73 -18.54
CA SER A 49 -20.68 1.96 -19.01
C SER A 49 -19.48 2.37 -18.13
N SER A 50 -19.51 2.06 -16.84
CA SER A 50 -18.38 2.27 -15.91
C SER A 50 -17.14 1.42 -16.21
N GLN A 51 -17.27 0.29 -16.91
CA GLN A 51 -16.12 -0.50 -17.40
C GLN A 51 -15.55 0.03 -18.73
N ILE A 52 -16.30 0.92 -19.41
CA ILE A 52 -15.89 1.57 -20.66
C ILE A 52 -15.19 2.89 -20.36
N PHE A 53 -15.73 3.71 -19.45
CA PHE A 53 -15.26 5.07 -19.18
C PHE A 53 -14.58 5.27 -17.82
N GLY A 54 -14.68 4.30 -16.90
CA GLY A 54 -14.30 4.44 -15.49
C GLY A 54 -15.51 4.67 -14.58
N ALA A 55 -15.34 4.51 -13.27
CA ALA A 55 -16.43 4.44 -12.31
C ALA A 55 -17.11 5.79 -11.96
N ASP A 56 -16.49 6.90 -12.33
CA ASP A 56 -16.88 8.26 -11.94
C ASP A 56 -16.76 9.27 -13.10
N ALA A 57 -17.41 10.42 -12.95
CA ALA A 57 -17.46 11.45 -14.00
C ALA A 57 -16.11 12.14 -14.30
N GLN A 58 -15.13 12.11 -13.38
CA GLN A 58 -13.78 12.61 -13.64
C GLN A 58 -12.98 11.59 -14.48
N SER A 59 -13.11 10.29 -14.16
CA SER A 59 -12.59 9.20 -14.98
C SER A 59 -13.20 9.21 -16.39
N GLU A 60 -14.53 9.35 -16.51
CA GLU A 60 -15.19 9.48 -17.83
C GLU A 60 -14.64 10.67 -18.63
N LYS A 61 -14.53 11.85 -18.00
CA LYS A 61 -13.98 13.04 -18.65
C LYS A 61 -12.52 12.85 -19.10
N LYS A 62 -11.70 12.10 -18.35
CA LYS A 62 -10.35 11.73 -18.78
C LYS A 62 -10.37 10.74 -19.95
N SER A 63 -11.18 9.68 -19.87
CA SER A 63 -11.34 8.68 -20.95
C SER A 63 -11.73 9.35 -22.27
N LEU A 64 -12.74 10.23 -22.24
CA LEU A 64 -13.19 10.98 -23.41
C LEU A 64 -12.12 11.94 -23.96
N LYS A 65 -11.33 12.59 -23.08
CA LYS A 65 -10.19 13.43 -23.50
C LYS A 65 -9.12 12.59 -24.24
N TRP A 66 -8.80 11.41 -23.74
CA TRP A 66 -7.82 10.51 -24.36
C TRP A 66 -8.29 9.93 -25.70
N LEU A 67 -9.55 9.49 -25.79
CA LEU A 67 -10.14 9.05 -27.05
C LEU A 67 -10.13 10.19 -28.08
N SER A 68 -10.53 11.41 -27.69
CA SER A 68 -10.48 12.59 -28.56
C SER A 68 -9.06 12.96 -29.00
N ARG A 69 -8.03 12.77 -28.16
CA ARG A 69 -6.62 12.95 -28.54
C ARG A 69 -6.19 11.91 -29.58
N LEU A 70 -6.62 10.65 -29.43
CA LEU A 70 -6.31 9.58 -30.37
C LEU A 70 -7.03 9.75 -31.71
N ASP A 71 -8.26 10.27 -31.72
CA ASP A 71 -8.96 10.66 -32.95
C ASP A 71 -8.21 11.76 -33.71
N SER A 72 -7.57 12.71 -33.00
CA SER A 72 -6.88 13.86 -33.59
C SER A 72 -5.39 13.67 -33.89
N THR A 73 -4.80 12.50 -33.59
CA THR A 73 -3.34 12.27 -33.70
C THR A 73 -3.04 11.14 -34.69
N SER A 74 -2.15 11.37 -35.65
CA SER A 74 -1.74 10.30 -36.58
C SER A 74 -0.89 9.23 -35.86
N GLU A 75 -0.76 8.04 -36.47
CA GLU A 75 0.10 6.98 -35.92
C GLU A 75 1.56 7.42 -35.84
N ASP A 76 2.06 8.08 -36.89
CA ASP A 76 3.44 8.57 -36.99
C ASP A 76 3.69 9.72 -36.00
N GLN A 77 2.70 10.58 -35.77
CA GLN A 77 2.75 11.60 -34.72
C GLN A 77 2.80 10.96 -33.33
N LEU A 78 1.89 10.03 -33.03
CA LEU A 78 1.79 9.37 -31.72
C LEU A 78 3.04 8.55 -31.38
N THR A 79 3.67 7.94 -32.40
CA THR A 79 4.84 7.06 -32.24
C THR A 79 6.18 7.74 -32.56
N SER A 80 6.18 9.04 -32.87
CA SER A 80 7.40 9.86 -32.98
C SER A 80 8.16 9.93 -31.65
N ALA A 81 9.49 10.05 -31.70
CA ALA A 81 10.34 10.01 -30.52
C ALA A 81 9.97 11.05 -29.44
N ASP A 82 9.64 12.28 -29.84
CA ASP A 82 9.19 13.32 -28.90
C ASP A 82 7.84 12.99 -28.27
N SER A 83 6.90 12.40 -29.02
CA SER A 83 5.62 11.94 -28.47
C SER A 83 5.76 10.76 -27.53
N LEU A 84 6.62 9.78 -27.84
CA LEU A 84 6.92 8.65 -26.94
C LEU A 84 7.55 9.14 -25.62
N LYS A 85 8.47 10.10 -25.71
CA LYS A 85 9.11 10.75 -24.56
C LYS A 85 8.15 11.58 -23.71
N ALA A 86 7.29 12.38 -24.33
CA ALA A 86 6.25 13.14 -23.64
C ALA A 86 5.21 12.22 -22.99
N LEU A 87 4.86 11.12 -23.67
CA LEU A 87 3.92 10.12 -23.16
C LEU A 87 4.51 9.30 -22.00
N ASP A 88 5.81 8.99 -22.02
CA ASP A 88 6.48 8.36 -20.88
C ASP A 88 6.35 9.21 -19.60
N GLN A 89 6.60 10.51 -19.72
CA GLN A 89 6.46 11.46 -18.61
C GLN A 89 5.01 11.59 -18.12
N GLU A 90 4.02 11.55 -19.02
CA GLU A 90 2.60 11.57 -18.66
C GLU A 90 2.15 10.25 -17.97
N LEU A 91 2.73 9.12 -18.37
CA LEU A 91 2.49 7.79 -17.81
C LEU A 91 3.30 7.48 -16.53
N ALA A 92 4.25 8.33 -16.14
CA ALA A 92 5.14 8.10 -15.00
C ALA A 92 4.39 7.96 -13.65
N SER A 93 3.23 8.62 -13.51
CA SER A 93 2.37 8.58 -12.32
C SER A 93 1.01 7.89 -12.55
N GLN A 94 0.86 7.12 -13.64
CA GLN A 94 -0.44 6.58 -14.07
C GLN A 94 -0.37 5.08 -14.41
N THR A 95 -1.08 4.23 -13.66
CA THR A 95 -1.24 2.81 -14.03
C THR A 95 -2.10 2.66 -15.29
N PHE A 96 -3.20 3.41 -15.34
CA PHE A 96 -4.12 3.56 -16.47
C PHE A 96 -4.39 5.04 -16.73
N VAL A 97 -4.73 5.43 -17.96
CA VAL A 97 -4.73 6.85 -18.39
C VAL A 97 -5.94 7.67 -17.92
N ALA A 98 -6.96 7.00 -17.40
CA ALA A 98 -8.21 7.63 -16.98
C ALA A 98 -8.60 7.34 -15.53
N SER A 99 -8.51 6.08 -15.08
CA SER A 99 -9.01 5.64 -13.77
C SER A 99 -8.04 4.69 -13.06
N ASN A 100 -8.44 4.08 -11.94
CA ASN A 100 -7.67 3.02 -11.28
C ASN A 100 -7.92 1.62 -11.89
N GLN A 101 -8.64 1.55 -13.02
CA GLN A 101 -8.96 0.34 -13.79
C GLN A 101 -8.81 0.63 -15.31
N PRO A 102 -8.58 -0.38 -16.16
CA PRO A 102 -8.44 -0.19 -17.60
C PRO A 102 -9.76 0.29 -18.22
N THR A 103 -9.66 1.27 -19.12
CA THR A 103 -10.79 1.88 -19.83
C THR A 103 -10.68 1.70 -21.35
N ALA A 104 -11.70 2.13 -22.09
CA ALA A 104 -11.64 2.17 -23.56
C ALA A 104 -10.51 3.06 -24.08
N ALA A 105 -10.14 4.10 -23.34
CA ALA A 105 -8.98 4.93 -23.66
C ALA A 105 -7.66 4.16 -23.53
N ASP A 106 -7.54 3.27 -22.54
CA ASP A 106 -6.34 2.44 -22.36
C ASP A 106 -6.19 1.41 -23.48
N LEU A 107 -7.26 0.71 -23.83
CA LEU A 107 -7.25 -0.27 -24.92
C LEU A 107 -7.01 0.40 -26.29
N ALA A 108 -7.55 1.61 -26.50
CA ALA A 108 -7.29 2.40 -27.70
C ALA A 108 -5.83 2.85 -27.81
N LEU A 109 -5.26 3.40 -26.72
CA LEU A 109 -3.88 3.86 -26.68
C LEU A 109 -2.90 2.68 -26.84
N PHE A 110 -3.16 1.57 -26.13
CA PHE A 110 -2.39 0.34 -26.25
C PHE A 110 -2.40 -0.23 -27.69
N ALA A 111 -3.56 -0.36 -28.32
CA ALA A 111 -3.69 -0.87 -29.69
C ALA A 111 -3.03 0.03 -30.75
N ALA A 112 -2.84 1.31 -30.44
CA ALA A 112 -2.09 2.25 -31.26
C ALA A 112 -0.56 2.11 -31.07
N LEU A 113 -0.09 1.99 -29.83
CA LEU A 113 1.34 1.97 -29.47
C LEU A 113 2.01 0.60 -29.62
N TYR A 114 1.33 -0.48 -29.25
CA TYR A 114 1.90 -1.83 -29.15
C TYR A 114 2.70 -2.26 -30.40
N PRO A 115 2.24 -2.02 -31.65
CA PRO A 115 2.96 -2.45 -32.86
C PRO A 115 4.35 -1.83 -33.06
N THR A 116 4.62 -0.69 -32.40
CA THR A 116 5.90 0.00 -32.38
C THR A 116 6.65 -0.30 -31.08
N VAL A 117 6.01 -0.14 -29.91
CA VAL A 117 6.67 -0.30 -28.60
C VAL A 117 7.18 -1.73 -28.39
N SER A 118 6.45 -2.76 -28.84
CA SER A 118 6.89 -4.17 -28.78
C SER A 118 8.10 -4.51 -29.67
N LYS A 119 8.55 -3.56 -30.50
CA LYS A 119 9.68 -3.71 -31.45
C LYS A 119 10.83 -2.73 -31.19
N LEU A 120 10.73 -1.88 -30.17
CA LEU A 120 11.81 -0.99 -29.76
C LEU A 120 13.03 -1.80 -29.31
N ALA A 121 14.24 -1.34 -29.62
CA ALA A 121 15.46 -1.95 -29.11
C ALA A 121 15.57 -1.75 -27.59
N ALA A 122 16.37 -2.57 -26.90
CA ALA A 122 16.49 -2.52 -25.44
C ALA A 122 16.85 -1.11 -24.93
N ALA A 123 17.76 -0.41 -25.60
CA ALA A 123 18.14 0.96 -25.25
C ALA A 123 16.96 1.96 -25.35
N ASP A 124 16.15 1.86 -26.40
CA ASP A 124 14.96 2.70 -26.59
C ASP A 124 13.86 2.36 -25.59
N GLN A 125 13.74 1.09 -25.19
CA GLN A 125 12.85 0.67 -24.11
C GLN A 125 13.30 1.23 -22.75
N HIS A 126 14.61 1.23 -22.47
CA HIS A 126 15.18 1.77 -21.22
C HIS A 126 15.06 3.30 -21.15
N ALA A 127 15.03 3.98 -22.29
CA ALA A 127 14.77 5.42 -22.37
C ALA A 127 13.29 5.80 -22.09
N HIS A 128 12.36 4.83 -22.13
CA HIS A 128 10.92 5.03 -21.94
C HIS A 128 10.32 3.99 -20.95
N PRO A 129 10.78 3.95 -19.69
CA PRO A 129 10.42 2.89 -18.74
C PRO A 129 8.94 2.90 -18.34
N SER A 130 8.30 4.06 -18.29
CA SER A 130 6.89 4.24 -17.90
C SER A 130 5.95 3.80 -19.02
N LEU A 131 6.31 4.13 -20.26
CA LEU A 131 5.64 3.70 -21.50
C LEU A 131 5.76 2.18 -21.69
N VAL A 132 6.97 1.62 -21.52
CA VAL A 132 7.22 0.18 -21.67
C VAL A 132 6.50 -0.60 -20.57
N ARG A 133 6.53 -0.13 -19.31
CA ARG A 133 5.69 -0.65 -18.22
C ARG A 133 4.21 -0.64 -18.59
N TYR A 134 3.71 0.46 -19.14
CA TYR A 134 2.29 0.62 -19.48
C TYR A 134 1.86 -0.37 -20.59
N VAL A 135 2.62 -0.48 -21.67
CA VAL A 135 2.35 -1.42 -22.76
C VAL A 135 2.49 -2.87 -22.29
N SER A 136 3.51 -3.20 -21.50
CA SER A 136 3.67 -4.54 -20.90
C SER A 136 2.50 -4.90 -19.98
N HIS A 137 2.11 -3.98 -19.08
CA HIS A 137 1.00 -4.20 -18.16
C HIS A 137 -0.32 -4.48 -18.89
N ILE A 138 -0.67 -3.66 -19.90
CA ILE A 138 -1.90 -3.87 -20.66
C ILE A 138 -1.83 -5.14 -21.52
N SER A 139 -0.68 -5.47 -22.13
CA SER A 139 -0.54 -6.71 -22.91
C SER A 139 -0.81 -7.98 -22.11
N ASN A 140 -0.52 -7.95 -20.80
CA ASN A 140 -0.76 -9.04 -19.85
C ASN A 140 -2.21 -9.08 -19.29
N LEU A 141 -3.10 -8.14 -19.66
CA LEU A 141 -4.50 -8.17 -19.24
C LEU A 141 -5.33 -9.18 -20.05
N PRO A 142 -6.33 -9.87 -19.45
CA PRO A 142 -7.20 -10.81 -20.16
C PRO A 142 -7.91 -10.21 -21.39
N ALA A 143 -8.27 -8.93 -21.35
CA ALA A 143 -8.89 -8.24 -22.48
C ALA A 143 -7.95 -8.13 -23.70
N SER A 144 -6.65 -7.97 -23.49
CA SER A 144 -5.66 -7.87 -24.58
C SER A 144 -5.44 -9.22 -25.25
N ALA A 145 -5.44 -10.30 -24.47
CA ALA A 145 -5.40 -11.67 -24.99
C ALA A 145 -6.68 -12.01 -25.79
N GLN A 146 -7.86 -11.58 -25.33
CA GLN A 146 -9.13 -11.70 -26.09
C GLN A 146 -9.09 -10.95 -27.43
N LEU A 147 -8.32 -9.86 -27.51
CA LEU A 147 -8.10 -9.07 -28.73
C LEU A 147 -6.96 -9.58 -29.62
N GLY A 148 -6.32 -10.70 -29.27
CA GLY A 148 -5.25 -11.32 -30.06
C GLY A 148 -3.87 -10.64 -29.95
N PHE A 149 -3.67 -9.76 -28.97
CA PHE A 149 -2.34 -9.26 -28.64
C PHE A 149 -1.56 -10.31 -27.83
N ALA A 150 -0.28 -10.48 -28.15
CA ALA A 150 0.61 -11.32 -27.34
C ALA A 150 1.08 -10.55 -26.09
N PRO A 151 1.31 -11.24 -24.96
CA PRO A 151 2.02 -10.66 -23.82
C PRO A 151 3.40 -10.13 -24.24
N PHE A 152 3.73 -8.94 -23.76
CA PHE A 152 5.00 -8.25 -24.02
C PHE A 152 5.71 -7.97 -22.70
N GLU A 153 6.94 -8.45 -22.58
CA GLU A 153 7.82 -8.21 -21.44
C GLU A 153 8.95 -7.23 -21.83
N PRO A 154 9.39 -6.34 -20.93
CA PRO A 154 10.50 -5.43 -21.18
C PRO A 154 11.81 -6.17 -21.45
N ALA A 155 12.68 -5.60 -22.29
CA ALA A 155 14.04 -6.08 -22.45
C ALA A 155 14.88 -5.77 -21.20
N TYR A 156 15.39 -6.79 -20.52
CA TYR A 156 16.24 -6.63 -19.33
C TYR A 156 17.75 -6.57 -19.66
N ASP A 157 18.15 -6.94 -20.87
CA ASP A 157 19.53 -6.93 -21.34
C ASP A 157 20.14 -5.51 -21.32
N GLY A 158 21.25 -5.35 -20.59
CA GLY A 158 21.91 -4.05 -20.42
C GLY A 158 21.36 -3.17 -19.29
N MET A 159 20.27 -3.58 -18.60
CA MET A 159 19.91 -2.91 -17.35
C MET A 159 21.04 -3.03 -16.33
N PRO A 160 21.32 -2.01 -15.51
CA PRO A 160 22.27 -2.12 -14.42
C PRO A 160 21.90 -3.29 -13.50
N GLN A 161 22.77 -4.31 -13.44
CA GLN A 161 22.68 -5.33 -12.41
C GLN A 161 22.70 -4.62 -11.05
N ILE A 162 21.60 -4.72 -10.30
CA ILE A 162 21.54 -4.20 -8.94
C ILE A 162 22.42 -5.11 -8.08
N GLU A 163 23.71 -4.80 -8.04
CA GLU A 163 24.67 -5.43 -7.14
C GLU A 163 24.25 -5.16 -5.70
N ARG A 164 23.43 -6.06 -5.16
CA ARG A 164 23.10 -6.14 -3.75
C ARG A 164 24.39 -6.50 -3.00
N LYS A 165 25.20 -5.47 -2.72
CA LYS A 165 26.46 -5.55 -1.97
C LYS A 165 26.32 -6.59 -0.87
N LYS A 166 27.20 -7.60 -0.88
CA LYS A 166 27.08 -8.73 0.04
C LYS A 166 27.06 -8.18 1.48
N PRO A 167 26.38 -8.84 2.44
CA PRO A 167 26.32 -8.37 3.83
C PRO A 167 27.69 -8.17 4.50
N GLU A 168 28.75 -8.69 3.89
CA GLU A 168 30.16 -8.52 4.26
C GLU A 168 30.75 -7.20 3.74
N ASP A 169 30.43 -6.80 2.51
CA ASP A 169 30.97 -5.58 1.89
C ASP A 169 30.25 -4.33 2.44
N LEU A 170 28.95 -4.44 2.71
CA LEU A 170 28.21 -3.44 3.49
C LEU A 170 28.81 -3.26 4.91
N LYS A 171 29.36 -4.31 5.53
CA LYS A 171 30.08 -4.19 6.81
C LYS A 171 31.43 -3.49 6.61
N LYS A 172 32.20 -3.83 5.58
CA LYS A 172 33.49 -3.19 5.26
C LYS A 172 33.35 -1.68 5.02
N GLU A 173 32.37 -1.25 4.21
CA GLU A 173 32.09 0.18 4.00
C GLU A 173 31.63 0.87 5.29
N LYS A 174 30.74 0.23 6.06
CA LYS A 174 30.24 0.78 7.34
C LYS A 174 31.31 0.79 8.44
N GLN A 175 32.39 0.01 8.29
CA GLN A 175 33.63 0.15 9.07
C GLN A 175 34.48 1.32 8.56
N LYS A 176 34.81 1.37 7.26
CA LYS A 176 35.59 2.48 6.66
C LYS A 176 35.02 3.87 6.96
N ASN A 177 33.71 4.07 6.79
CA ASN A 177 33.06 5.34 7.14
C ASN A 177 33.11 5.64 8.64
N LYS A 178 33.12 4.61 9.50
CA LYS A 178 33.23 4.75 10.96
C LYS A 178 34.67 4.96 11.45
N GLU A 179 35.65 4.75 10.59
CA GLU A 179 37.06 5.11 10.81
C GLU A 179 37.34 6.52 10.28
N ALA A 180 36.87 6.85 9.07
CA ALA A 180 36.93 8.21 8.53
C ALA A 180 36.24 9.24 9.46
N ALA A 181 35.02 8.94 9.92
CA ALA A 181 34.29 9.78 10.87
C ALA A 181 34.91 9.86 12.28
N LYS A 182 35.91 9.02 12.60
CA LYS A 182 36.70 9.14 13.83
C LYS A 182 37.92 10.04 13.65
N GLN A 183 38.52 10.06 12.47
CA GLN A 183 39.67 10.92 12.18
C GLN A 183 39.26 12.40 12.07
N SER A 184 38.03 12.69 11.62
CA SER A 184 37.51 14.07 11.53
C SER A 184 36.94 14.66 12.84
N GLN A 185 37.01 13.95 13.98
CA GLN A 185 36.46 14.42 15.26
C GLN A 185 37.50 14.96 16.26
N GLN A 186 38.77 15.14 15.86
CA GLN A 186 39.81 15.76 16.69
C GLN A 186 40.20 17.19 16.25
N GLN A 187 39.21 18.06 15.99
CA GLN A 187 39.33 19.52 16.14
C GLN A 187 37.97 20.21 15.97
N VAL A 188 37.43 20.79 17.05
CA VAL A 188 36.34 21.80 17.04
C VAL A 188 36.40 22.63 18.33
N PRO A 189 36.71 23.93 18.24
CA PRO A 189 36.19 24.94 19.17
C PRO A 189 34.71 25.18 18.86
N ALA A 190 33.90 25.54 19.86
CA ALA A 190 32.52 25.94 19.65
C ALA A 190 32.40 27.44 19.36
N ASP A 191 31.46 27.85 18.51
CA ASP A 191 30.34 28.74 18.91
C ASP A 191 29.23 28.83 17.80
N VAL A 192 28.21 29.65 18.05
CA VAL A 192 27.18 30.20 17.13
C VAL A 192 26.01 29.29 16.70
N LYS A 193 25.03 29.18 17.61
CA LYS A 193 23.64 29.69 17.44
C LYS A 193 22.96 29.61 16.04
N ALA A 194 21.88 28.84 15.94
CA ALA A 194 20.96 28.80 14.80
C ALA A 194 19.93 29.97 14.77
N PRO A 195 19.27 30.19 13.62
CA PRO A 195 17.83 30.48 13.65
C PRO A 195 16.97 29.82 12.53
N ALA A 196 15.76 29.41 12.94
CA ALA A 196 14.46 29.43 12.25
C ALA A 196 14.23 28.89 10.81
N ALA A 197 13.18 28.05 10.73
CA ALA A 197 12.35 27.70 9.56
C ALA A 197 11.65 28.94 8.93
N PRO A 198 10.94 28.83 7.77
CA PRO A 198 9.79 27.94 7.51
C PRO A 198 9.97 27.13 6.18
N ALA A 199 9.02 26.40 5.60
CA ALA A 199 7.56 26.31 5.83
C ALA A 199 6.98 24.88 5.62
N ALA A 200 5.67 24.80 5.41
CA ALA A 200 4.82 23.60 5.43
C ALA A 200 4.06 23.33 4.11
N ALA A 201 3.43 22.15 4.00
CA ALA A 201 2.28 21.91 3.10
C ALA A 201 1.27 20.87 3.65
N ALA A 202 0.00 21.06 3.23
CA ALA A 202 -1.20 20.19 3.26
C ALA A 202 -1.01 18.67 3.56
N ALA A 203 -1.77 18.04 4.49
CA ALA A 203 -3.18 17.58 4.39
C ALA A 203 -3.30 16.28 3.54
N GLY A 204 -3.73 15.13 4.07
CA GLY A 204 -5.09 14.81 4.55
C GLY A 204 -5.77 13.90 3.50
N GLY A 205 -6.58 12.87 3.79
CA GLY A 205 -7.11 12.28 5.03
C GLY A 205 -8.20 11.24 4.71
N ALA A 206 -8.80 10.64 5.74
CA ALA A 206 -10.02 9.79 5.75
C ALA A 206 -9.95 8.32 5.21
N ALA A 207 -11.02 7.56 5.41
CA ALA A 207 -11.64 6.70 4.39
C ALA A 207 -11.12 5.37 3.82
N ALA A 208 -11.84 4.25 4.18
CA ALA A 208 -12.64 3.34 3.31
C ALA A 208 -12.58 1.74 3.26
N ALA A 209 -12.55 0.99 4.40
CA ALA A 209 -12.84 -0.48 4.62
C ALA A 209 -12.28 -1.57 3.65
N GLU A 210 -12.75 -2.84 3.41
CA GLU A 210 -13.79 -3.83 3.90
C GLU A 210 -13.61 -5.26 3.29
N GLY A 211 -14.12 -6.31 3.95
CA GLY A 211 -14.58 -7.60 3.35
C GLY A 211 -13.56 -8.72 3.03
N LYS A 212 -13.63 -10.02 3.36
CA LYS A 212 -14.51 -10.93 4.11
C LYS A 212 -13.90 -12.38 4.18
N ALA A 213 -13.06 -12.75 5.18
CA ALA A 213 -12.86 -14.11 5.82
C ALA A 213 -11.58 -14.96 5.61
N GLY A 214 -11.36 -16.09 6.34
CA GLY A 214 -11.94 -16.56 7.62
C GLY A 214 -11.83 -18.07 7.98
N LYS A 215 -11.75 -18.34 9.29
CA LYS A 215 -12.13 -19.58 10.03
C LYS A 215 -11.31 -20.90 9.88
N LYS A 216 -10.40 -21.16 10.85
CA LYS A 216 -10.08 -22.48 11.51
C LYS A 216 -9.28 -23.55 10.70
N GLU A 217 -8.63 -24.60 11.26
CA GLU A 217 -8.22 -25.09 12.64
C GLU A 217 -7.12 -26.21 12.49
N LYS A 218 -6.43 -26.88 13.46
CA LYS A 218 -6.19 -26.85 14.95
C LYS A 218 -4.90 -27.68 15.27
N LYS A 219 -4.59 -27.89 16.58
CA LYS A 219 -3.79 -28.97 17.22
C LYS A 219 -2.27 -28.70 17.30
N GLU A 220 -1.67 -28.42 18.48
CA GLU A 220 -1.29 -29.33 19.62
C GLU A 220 -0.33 -30.48 19.21
N LYS A 221 0.74 -30.81 19.96
CA LYS A 221 1.07 -30.56 21.39
C LYS A 221 2.60 -30.53 21.67
N ALA A 222 3.02 -30.16 22.88
CA ALA A 222 4.41 -30.16 23.40
C ALA A 222 4.59 -31.27 24.48
N PRO A 223 5.64 -31.35 25.33
CA PRO A 223 6.96 -30.66 25.39
C PRO A 223 8.17 -31.61 25.67
N LYS A 224 9.40 -31.07 25.81
CA LYS A 224 10.36 -31.54 26.84
C LYS A 224 11.54 -30.59 27.15
N GLU A 225 11.88 -30.56 28.44
CA GLU A 225 13.05 -29.97 29.12
C GLU A 225 14.22 -30.98 29.19
N ALA A 226 15.44 -30.70 29.64
CA ALA A 226 16.31 -29.50 29.74
C ALA A 226 17.70 -29.97 30.24
N LYS A 227 18.77 -29.14 30.15
CA LYS A 227 19.94 -29.25 31.04
C LYS A 227 20.84 -27.99 31.02
N ALA A 228 21.39 -27.64 32.18
CA ALA A 228 22.44 -26.63 32.40
C ALA A 228 23.82 -27.32 32.63
N GLY A 229 24.97 -26.64 32.69
CA GLY A 229 25.28 -25.20 32.55
C GLY A 229 26.74 -24.88 32.94
N GLY A 230 27.10 -23.58 32.97
CA GLY A 230 28.45 -23.05 33.32
C GLY A 230 29.46 -23.04 32.14
N GLY A 231 30.43 -22.12 32.02
CA GLY A 231 30.76 -20.91 32.80
C GLY A 231 32.28 -20.80 33.07
N GLY A 232 33.00 -19.69 32.83
CA GLY A 232 32.64 -18.41 32.18
C GLY A 232 33.78 -17.37 32.23
N GLY A 233 33.63 -16.24 31.53
CA GLY A 233 34.53 -15.06 31.58
C GLY A 233 35.77 -15.09 30.66
N GLY A 234 36.25 -13.98 30.08
CA GLY A 234 35.69 -12.61 30.01
C GLY A 234 36.60 -11.62 29.27
N GLY A 235 36.04 -10.58 28.64
CA GLY A 235 36.83 -9.52 27.97
C GLY A 235 36.02 -8.63 27.01
N LYS A 236 35.80 -7.35 27.36
CA LYS A 236 34.96 -6.42 26.58
C LYS A 236 35.67 -5.88 25.33
N LYS A 237 35.03 -6.01 24.16
CA LYS A 237 35.07 -5.05 23.04
C LYS A 237 33.66 -4.93 22.43
N GLY A 238 33.32 -3.75 21.90
CA GLY A 238 31.94 -3.34 21.66
C GLY A 238 31.16 -4.23 20.67
N ALA A 239 30.07 -4.82 21.17
CA ALA A 239 29.10 -5.58 20.38
C ALA A 239 28.25 -4.67 19.45
N PRO A 240 27.48 -5.23 18.51
CA PRO A 240 26.29 -4.55 17.98
C PRO A 240 25.38 -4.11 19.12
N VAL A 241 24.56 -3.06 18.93
CA VAL A 241 23.60 -2.64 19.95
C VAL A 241 22.66 -3.81 20.25
N GLU A 242 22.76 -4.31 21.48
CA GLU A 242 21.91 -5.36 22.00
C GLU A 242 20.49 -4.79 22.10
N LEU A 243 19.59 -5.33 21.26
CA LEU A 243 18.18 -4.98 21.32
C LEU A 243 17.66 -5.50 22.66
N GLY A 244 17.30 -4.54 23.54
CA GLY A 244 16.83 -4.80 24.90
C GLY A 244 15.49 -5.56 24.94
N PRO A 245 14.84 -5.64 26.11
CA PRO A 245 13.53 -6.28 26.22
C PRO A 245 12.54 -5.66 25.22
N PRO A 246 11.55 -6.43 24.71
CA PRO A 246 10.52 -5.92 23.82
C PRO A 246 9.85 -4.65 24.37
N GLN A 247 9.83 -3.59 23.55
CA GLN A 247 9.30 -2.28 23.91
C GLN A 247 8.28 -1.80 22.85
N PRO A 248 7.27 -1.00 23.22
CA PRO A 248 6.28 -0.48 22.28
C PRO A 248 6.90 0.39 21.18
N SER A 249 7.99 1.10 21.46
CA SER A 249 8.77 1.85 20.47
C SER A 249 9.27 1.02 19.28
N MET A 250 9.47 -0.30 19.46
CA MET A 250 9.92 -1.19 18.37
C MET A 250 8.84 -1.41 17.31
N VAL A 251 7.57 -1.10 17.61
CA VAL A 251 6.42 -1.31 16.74
C VAL A 251 6.07 -0.02 16.00
N ASP A 252 5.97 -0.11 14.67
CA ASP A 252 5.58 1.01 13.82
C ASP A 252 4.06 1.12 13.79
N LEU A 253 3.52 2.04 14.58
CA LEU A 253 2.09 2.37 14.64
C LEU A 253 1.83 3.65 13.85
N ARG A 254 0.91 3.62 12.89
CA ARG A 254 0.56 4.78 12.05
C ARG A 254 -0.93 4.95 11.87
N VAL A 255 -1.33 6.19 11.60
CA VAL A 255 -2.68 6.55 11.20
C VAL A 255 -2.94 6.12 9.74
N GLY A 256 -4.06 5.43 9.51
CA GLY A 256 -4.46 4.83 8.24
C GLY A 256 -5.73 5.42 7.61
N LYS A 257 -5.67 5.55 6.28
CA LYS A 257 -6.62 6.13 5.32
C LYS A 257 -7.10 4.98 4.41
N ILE A 258 -8.24 4.38 4.72
CA ILE A 258 -8.56 2.97 4.34
C ILE A 258 -9.05 2.74 2.87
N VAL A 259 -8.57 3.48 1.85
CA VAL A 259 -9.21 3.77 0.52
C VAL A 259 -10.19 2.82 -0.20
N ASN A 260 -10.24 1.50 -0.01
CA ASN A 260 -11.19 0.66 -0.77
C ASN A 260 -11.64 -0.67 -0.14
N ILE A 261 -12.95 -0.93 -0.35
CA ILE A 261 -13.92 -1.72 0.41
C ILE A 261 -14.55 -2.84 -0.42
N SER A 262 -14.25 -4.13 -0.15
CA SER A 262 -14.88 -5.25 -0.88
C SER A 262 -14.80 -6.65 -0.24
N ARG A 263 -15.94 -7.33 -0.12
CA ARG A 263 -16.08 -8.72 0.35
C ARG A 263 -15.25 -9.76 -0.41
N HIS A 264 -14.07 -10.12 0.14
CA HIS A 264 -13.27 -11.33 -0.18
C HIS A 264 -14.17 -12.53 -0.51
N PRO A 265 -13.83 -13.32 -1.55
CA PRO A 265 -14.64 -14.48 -1.95
C PRO A 265 -14.77 -15.59 -0.90
N ASP A 266 -13.67 -16.03 -0.27
CA ASP A 266 -13.54 -17.42 0.20
C ASP A 266 -13.93 -17.73 1.67
N ALA A 267 -14.75 -16.91 2.34
CA ALA A 267 -15.60 -17.28 3.52
C ALA A 267 -16.39 -16.04 4.06
N ASP A 268 -16.76 -15.96 5.37
CA ASP A 268 -17.62 -14.89 5.95
C ASP A 268 -17.11 -13.94 7.11
N SER A 269 -15.82 -13.89 7.53
CA SER A 269 -15.43 -13.29 8.84
C SER A 269 -14.23 -12.31 8.98
N LEU A 270 -13.56 -11.81 7.94
CA LEU A 270 -12.36 -10.93 8.03
C LEU A 270 -12.34 -9.85 6.92
N TYR A 271 -12.38 -8.55 7.19
CA TYR A 271 -12.40 -7.54 6.12
C TYR A 271 -11.05 -7.44 5.30
N LEU A 272 -11.04 -7.04 4.01
CA LEU A 272 -9.84 -6.69 3.18
C LEU A 272 -9.77 -5.17 3.08
N GLU A 273 -8.71 -4.56 3.57
CA GLU A 273 -8.62 -3.11 3.53
C GLU A 273 -7.49 -2.61 2.63
N GLN A 274 -7.76 -1.70 1.71
CA GLN A 274 -6.70 -1.00 0.97
C GLN A 274 -6.30 0.26 1.73
N VAL A 275 -5.29 0.20 2.61
CA VAL A 275 -5.02 1.25 3.60
C VAL A 275 -3.80 2.09 3.25
N ASP A 276 -4.03 3.34 2.85
CA ASP A 276 -3.03 4.39 2.74
C ASP A 276 -2.51 4.78 4.13
N PHE A 277 -1.21 4.57 4.35
CA PHE A 277 -0.49 4.95 5.58
C PHE A 277 0.50 6.10 5.31
N GLY A 278 0.17 7.00 4.37
CA GLY A 278 1.03 8.11 3.94
C GLY A 278 2.28 7.66 3.20
N GLU A 279 2.25 6.46 2.59
CA GLU A 279 3.42 5.82 1.98
C GLU A 279 3.49 6.08 0.46
N PRO A 280 4.67 6.35 -0.12
CA PRO A 280 4.81 6.68 -1.54
C PRO A 280 4.51 5.49 -2.47
N GLU A 281 4.58 4.26 -1.96
CA GLU A 281 4.11 3.05 -2.64
C GLU A 281 2.58 2.94 -2.73
N GLY A 282 1.84 3.78 -2.01
CA GLY A 282 0.38 3.83 -1.99
C GLY A 282 -0.28 2.93 -0.92
N PRO A 283 -1.58 2.63 -1.09
CA PRO A 283 -2.34 1.85 -0.12
C PRO A 283 -1.84 0.41 0.05
N ARG A 284 -1.79 -0.05 1.30
CA ARG A 284 -1.48 -1.43 1.66
C ARG A 284 -2.73 -2.29 1.76
N GLN A 285 -2.74 -3.45 1.13
CA GLN A 285 -3.74 -4.46 1.40
C GLN A 285 -3.56 -5.05 2.82
N ILE A 286 -4.56 -4.89 3.68
CA ILE A 286 -4.67 -5.44 5.05
C ILE A 286 -5.82 -6.46 5.07
N LEU A 287 -5.81 -7.39 6.03
CA LEU A 287 -6.98 -8.23 6.32
C LEU A 287 -7.30 -8.21 7.83
N SER A 288 -8.41 -7.59 8.24
CA SER A 288 -8.82 -7.42 9.65
C SER A 288 -9.96 -8.34 10.10
N GLY A 289 -10.15 -8.58 11.41
CA GLY A 289 -11.14 -9.55 11.91
C GLY A 289 -12.63 -9.13 11.92
N LEU A 290 -13.04 -8.10 11.17
CA LEU A 290 -14.11 -7.20 11.63
C LEU A 290 -15.56 -7.45 11.16
N VAL A 291 -15.83 -8.35 10.20
CA VAL A 291 -17.18 -8.55 9.57
C VAL A 291 -18.35 -8.67 10.55
N LYS A 292 -18.11 -9.21 11.75
CA LYS A 292 -19.14 -9.47 12.77
C LYS A 292 -19.42 -8.32 13.72
N TYR A 293 -18.53 -7.32 13.78
CA TYR A 293 -18.49 -6.35 14.88
C TYR A 293 -18.73 -4.92 14.41
N VAL A 294 -18.21 -4.57 13.23
CA VAL A 294 -18.45 -3.26 12.59
C VAL A 294 -19.07 -3.50 11.22
N PRO A 295 -20.16 -2.81 10.83
CA PRO A 295 -20.76 -2.97 9.51
C PRO A 295 -19.95 -2.24 8.42
N ILE A 296 -20.21 -2.60 7.16
CA ILE A 296 -19.54 -2.09 5.95
C ILE A 296 -19.43 -0.57 5.97
N GLU A 297 -20.57 0.07 6.20
CA GLU A 297 -20.83 1.49 5.99
C GLU A 297 -20.19 2.36 7.10
N LYS A 298 -19.80 1.75 8.23
CA LYS A 298 -19.05 2.39 9.33
C LYS A 298 -17.54 2.18 9.26
N MET A 299 -17.11 1.19 8.47
CA MET A 299 -15.71 1.05 8.11
C MET A 299 -15.40 1.90 6.88
N GLU A 300 -16.37 2.08 5.96
CA GLU A 300 -16.20 3.02 4.86
C GLU A 300 -16.02 4.44 5.40
N ASN A 301 -15.26 5.27 4.70
CA ASN A 301 -14.93 6.64 5.06
C ASN A 301 -14.24 6.85 6.46
N ARG A 302 -13.98 5.78 7.23
CA ARG A 302 -13.30 5.74 8.55
C ARG A 302 -11.78 6.00 8.53
N MET A 303 -11.24 6.53 9.63
CA MET A 303 -9.80 6.59 9.98
C MET A 303 -9.44 5.58 11.07
N VAL A 304 -8.23 5.00 11.05
CA VAL A 304 -7.80 3.93 11.97
C VAL A 304 -6.34 4.04 12.39
N ILE A 305 -5.93 3.27 13.40
CA ILE A 305 -4.51 2.98 13.69
C ILE A 305 -4.14 1.60 13.12
N GLY A 306 -3.00 1.51 12.43
CA GLY A 306 -2.45 0.27 11.90
C GLY A 306 -1.04 -0.04 12.38
N VAL A 307 -0.68 -1.33 12.36
CA VAL A 307 0.65 -1.86 12.68
C VAL A 307 1.39 -2.14 11.38
N CYS A 308 2.39 -1.32 11.06
CA CYS A 308 3.00 -1.21 9.73
C CYS A 308 4.30 -2.03 9.55
N ASN A 309 4.97 -2.46 10.63
CA ASN A 309 6.23 -3.21 10.55
C ASN A 309 6.12 -4.72 10.86
N LEU A 310 4.90 -5.28 10.91
CA LEU A 310 4.72 -6.73 10.97
C LEU A 310 5.15 -7.40 9.66
N LYS A 311 5.68 -8.63 9.75
CA LYS A 311 5.96 -9.44 8.56
C LYS A 311 4.63 -9.79 7.86
N PRO A 312 4.49 -9.56 6.53
CA PRO A 312 3.27 -9.87 5.80
C PRO A 312 2.83 -11.33 5.95
N ALA A 313 1.53 -11.53 6.15
CA ALA A 313 0.93 -12.81 6.48
C ALA A 313 -0.17 -13.20 5.48
N SER A 314 -0.24 -14.47 5.09
CA SER A 314 -1.28 -14.97 4.20
C SER A 314 -2.48 -15.51 4.98
N MET A 315 -3.67 -14.99 4.70
CA MET A 315 -4.95 -15.45 5.23
C MET A 315 -5.84 -15.83 4.04
N ARG A 316 -6.34 -17.08 4.01
CA ARG A 316 -7.14 -17.64 2.89
C ARG A 316 -6.56 -17.40 1.48
N GLY A 317 -5.24 -17.44 1.36
CA GLY A 317 -4.50 -17.26 0.09
C GLY A 317 -4.09 -15.82 -0.20
N ILE A 318 -4.84 -14.84 0.31
CA ILE A 318 -4.56 -13.41 0.15
C ILE A 318 -3.54 -12.95 1.20
N LYS A 319 -2.68 -11.97 0.87
CA LYS A 319 -1.66 -11.41 1.79
C LYS A 319 -2.15 -10.12 2.45
N SER A 320 -2.02 -10.05 3.77
CA SER A 320 -2.07 -8.80 4.56
C SER A 320 -0.66 -8.25 4.75
N TYR A 321 -0.49 -6.93 4.59
CA TYR A 321 0.76 -6.17 4.72
C TYR A 321 0.80 -5.31 6.00
N GLY A 322 0.03 -5.71 7.01
CA GLY A 322 -0.05 -5.08 8.33
C GLY A 322 -1.24 -5.63 9.13
N MET A 323 -1.74 -4.85 10.09
CA MET A 323 -2.89 -5.20 10.92
C MET A 323 -3.57 -3.92 11.44
N LEU A 324 -4.90 -3.89 11.55
CA LEU A 324 -5.62 -2.78 12.19
C LEU A 324 -5.70 -2.99 13.70
N LEU A 325 -5.28 -2.00 14.48
CA LEU A 325 -5.30 -2.05 15.95
C LEU A 325 -6.73 -1.82 16.45
N CYS A 326 -7.31 -2.82 17.12
CA CYS A 326 -8.71 -2.78 17.57
C CYS A 326 -8.82 -2.94 19.09
N ALA A 327 -9.67 -2.17 19.74
CA ALA A 327 -10.10 -2.44 21.11
C ALA A 327 -11.05 -3.66 21.11
N SER A 328 -10.91 -4.58 22.08
CA SER A 328 -11.78 -5.76 22.16
C SER A 328 -12.04 -6.27 23.59
N THR A 329 -13.26 -6.80 23.78
CA THR A 329 -13.77 -7.40 25.04
C THR A 329 -14.00 -8.92 24.90
N LYS A 330 -13.18 -9.58 24.07
CA LYS A 330 -13.27 -11.02 23.76
C LYS A 330 -13.24 -11.87 25.03
N GLY A 331 -14.16 -12.83 25.14
CA GLY A 331 -14.31 -13.68 26.32
C GLY A 331 -15.16 -13.09 27.46
N THR A 332 -15.70 -11.88 27.32
CA THR A 332 -16.76 -11.36 28.19
C THR A 332 -18.15 -11.72 27.65
N ALA A 333 -19.20 -11.53 28.45
CA ALA A 333 -20.59 -11.75 27.99
C ALA A 333 -21.01 -10.80 26.84
N ASN A 334 -20.37 -9.63 26.74
CA ASN A 334 -20.60 -8.62 25.71
C ASN A 334 -19.34 -8.50 24.83
N GLU A 335 -19.03 -9.56 24.06
CA GLU A 335 -17.91 -9.53 23.11
C GLU A 335 -18.15 -8.51 22.00
N ALA A 336 -17.30 -7.47 21.99
CA ALA A 336 -17.26 -6.43 20.98
C ALA A 336 -15.81 -6.23 20.49
N VAL A 337 -15.67 -5.70 19.27
CA VAL A 337 -14.39 -5.31 18.66
C VAL A 337 -14.62 -4.04 17.84
N GLU A 338 -13.83 -2.98 18.08
CA GLU A 338 -13.91 -1.74 17.32
C GLU A 338 -12.48 -1.21 17.00
N PRO A 339 -12.22 -0.70 15.78
CA PRO A 339 -10.93 -0.10 15.45
C PRO A 339 -10.64 1.13 16.31
N VAL A 340 -9.41 1.23 16.80
CA VAL A 340 -8.92 2.43 17.49
C VAL A 340 -8.88 3.60 16.51
N SER A 341 -9.53 4.69 16.89
CA SER A 341 -9.60 5.95 16.15
C SER A 341 -8.41 6.84 16.52
N PRO A 342 -7.77 7.52 15.54
CA PRO A 342 -6.88 8.63 15.83
C PRO A 342 -7.65 9.85 16.35
N PRO A 343 -6.97 10.82 17.01
CA PRO A 343 -7.57 12.11 17.33
C PRO A 343 -7.93 12.91 16.06
N GLU A 344 -8.81 13.90 16.22
CA GLU A 344 -9.27 14.77 15.13
C GLU A 344 -8.09 15.52 14.46
N GLY A 345 -8.23 15.81 13.17
CA GLY A 345 -7.22 16.51 12.36
C GLY A 345 -6.01 15.66 11.94
N SER A 346 -5.89 14.41 12.41
CA SER A 346 -4.84 13.48 12.01
C SER A 346 -4.87 13.11 10.52
N LYS A 347 -3.72 12.77 9.96
CA LYS A 347 -3.47 12.55 8.53
C LYS A 347 -2.95 11.13 8.26
N PRO A 348 -3.00 10.66 6.99
CA PRO A 348 -2.45 9.36 6.62
C PRO A 348 -0.94 9.36 6.89
N GLY A 349 -0.44 8.33 7.58
CA GLY A 349 0.98 8.24 7.92
C GLY A 349 1.42 9.07 9.13
N ASP A 350 0.52 9.81 9.80
CA ASP A 350 0.85 10.39 11.10
C ASP A 350 1.27 9.27 12.07
N ARG A 351 2.40 9.48 12.73
CA ARG A 351 2.99 8.48 13.61
C ARG A 351 2.26 8.43 14.95
N VAL A 352 1.92 7.22 15.38
CA VAL A 352 1.44 6.94 16.73
C VAL A 352 2.61 6.43 17.58
N TYR A 353 2.68 6.89 18.83
CA TYR A 353 3.66 6.47 19.82
C TYR A 353 3.01 6.32 21.19
N VAL A 354 3.69 5.63 22.12
CA VAL A 354 3.30 5.55 23.53
C VAL A 354 4.01 6.65 24.31
N GLU A 355 3.32 7.32 25.24
CA GLU A 355 3.93 8.37 26.08
C GLU A 355 5.23 7.93 26.77
N GLY A 356 6.28 8.73 26.64
CA GLY A 356 7.64 8.43 27.13
C GLY A 356 8.48 7.54 26.20
N PHE A 357 7.98 7.22 25.01
CA PHE A 357 8.71 6.54 23.92
C PHE A 357 8.84 7.42 22.66
N GLU A 358 8.71 8.74 22.81
CA GLU A 358 8.80 9.72 21.72
C GLU A 358 10.16 9.67 21.00
N GLY A 359 10.15 9.81 19.67
CA GLY A 359 11.36 9.95 18.86
C GLY A 359 12.23 8.69 18.72
N ILE A 360 11.88 7.56 19.36
CA ILE A 360 12.58 6.29 19.20
C ILE A 360 12.12 5.61 17.91
N GLU A 361 13.01 5.40 16.93
CA GLU A 361 12.64 4.74 15.66
C GLU A 361 12.32 3.24 15.83
N PRO A 362 11.35 2.69 15.06
CA PRO A 362 10.88 1.31 15.20
C PRO A 362 11.80 0.31 14.48
N GLU A 363 11.61 -1.00 14.70
CA GLU A 363 12.26 -2.00 13.84
C GLU A 363 11.70 -1.91 12.41
N ALA A 364 12.55 -1.88 11.38
CA ALA A 364 12.06 -1.79 9.99
C ALA A 364 11.14 -2.97 9.59
N VAL A 365 11.38 -4.17 10.14
CA VAL A 365 10.44 -5.30 10.12
C VAL A 365 10.62 -6.09 11.42
N LEU A 366 9.55 -6.26 12.20
CA LEU A 366 9.53 -7.06 13.42
C LEU A 366 9.87 -8.52 13.12
N ASN A 367 10.86 -9.07 13.82
CA ASN A 367 11.25 -10.48 13.68
C ASN A 367 10.27 -11.40 14.44
N PRO A 368 9.47 -12.26 13.76
CA PRO A 368 8.49 -13.11 14.44
C PRO A 368 9.09 -14.12 15.43
N LYS A 369 10.38 -14.45 15.30
CA LYS A 369 11.08 -15.32 16.26
C LYS A 369 11.32 -14.65 17.61
N LYS A 370 11.32 -13.32 17.67
CA LYS A 370 11.45 -12.54 18.92
C LYS A 370 10.13 -12.34 19.65
N LYS A 371 8.98 -12.52 18.98
CA LYS A 371 7.63 -12.26 19.52
C LYS A 371 7.46 -10.89 20.18
N ILE A 372 8.03 -9.84 19.58
CA ILE A 372 8.03 -8.48 20.17
C ILE A 372 6.61 -8.00 20.44
N PHE A 373 5.75 -8.04 19.42
CA PHE A 373 4.37 -7.58 19.54
C PHE A 373 3.62 -8.40 20.60
N GLU A 374 3.71 -9.73 20.54
CA GLU A 374 3.03 -10.63 21.48
C GLU A 374 3.52 -10.51 22.93
N THR A 375 4.74 -9.99 23.14
CA THR A 375 5.28 -9.71 24.49
C THR A 375 4.74 -8.39 25.06
N ILE A 376 4.56 -7.37 24.22
CA ILE A 376 4.04 -6.06 24.68
C ILE A 376 2.51 -5.96 24.65
N GLN A 377 1.83 -6.80 23.85
CA GLN A 377 0.39 -6.72 23.60
C GLN A 377 -0.48 -6.83 24.88
N PRO A 378 -0.14 -7.66 25.90
CA PRO A 378 -0.87 -7.67 27.16
C PRO A 378 -0.87 -6.34 27.93
N GLY A 379 0.02 -5.40 27.59
CA GLY A 379 0.02 -4.05 28.12
C GLY A 379 -0.91 -3.08 27.38
N TYR A 380 -1.30 -3.35 26.13
CA TYR A 380 -2.16 -2.44 25.38
C TYR A 380 -3.63 -2.55 25.81
N THR A 381 -4.23 -1.43 26.20
CA THR A 381 -5.59 -1.37 26.76
C THR A 381 -6.30 -0.04 26.43
N THR A 382 -7.54 0.14 26.89
CA THR A 382 -8.23 1.43 26.93
C THR A 382 -8.48 1.91 28.36
N THR A 383 -8.42 3.22 28.59
CA THR A 383 -8.75 3.83 29.89
C THR A 383 -10.26 3.83 30.17
N ALA A 384 -10.68 4.30 31.35
CA ALA A 384 -12.09 4.56 31.66
C ALA A 384 -12.70 5.56 30.66
N ASP A 385 -11.93 6.57 30.25
CA ASP A 385 -12.27 7.58 29.25
C ASP A 385 -12.17 7.06 27.80
N ARG A 386 -11.97 5.75 27.61
CA ARG A 386 -11.80 5.04 26.33
C ARG A 386 -10.57 5.45 25.52
N GLN A 387 -9.63 6.19 26.12
CA GLN A 387 -8.36 6.53 25.48
C GLN A 387 -7.51 5.27 25.32
N ALA A 388 -6.92 5.07 24.15
CA ALA A 388 -6.00 3.96 23.91
C ALA A 388 -4.69 4.20 24.70
N ALA A 389 -4.19 3.16 25.36
CA ALA A 389 -3.03 3.24 26.23
C ALA A 389 -2.20 1.94 26.21
N TRP A 390 -0.98 2.04 26.74
CA TRP A 390 -0.13 0.91 27.09
C TRP A 390 0.26 1.00 28.57
N VAL A 391 0.26 -0.12 29.27
CA VAL A 391 0.63 -0.24 30.68
C VAL A 391 1.96 -0.97 30.80
N GLY A 392 2.98 -0.28 31.28
CA GLY A 392 4.31 -0.86 31.43
C GLY A 392 5.42 0.17 31.71
N PRO A 393 6.66 -0.28 31.94
CA PRO A 393 7.78 0.56 32.35
C PRO A 393 8.41 1.35 31.19
N LEU A 394 9.04 2.48 31.51
CA LEU A 394 9.88 3.24 30.57
C LEU A 394 11.23 2.54 30.28
N PRO A 395 11.89 2.89 29.15
CA PRO A 395 13.30 2.57 28.95
C PRO A 395 14.16 3.11 30.09
N GLY A 396 14.86 2.24 30.81
CA GLY A 396 15.70 2.63 31.95
C GLY A 396 14.97 2.87 33.28
N ALA A 397 13.71 2.46 33.42
CA ALA A 397 13.03 2.45 34.72
C ALA A 397 13.83 1.66 35.76
N ALA A 398 14.08 2.26 36.94
CA ALA A 398 14.90 1.66 38.00
C ALA A 398 14.25 0.42 38.64
N ASP A 399 12.92 0.37 38.66
CA ASP A 399 12.12 -0.81 38.96
C ASP A 399 11.05 -0.97 37.86
N PRO A 400 11.22 -1.93 36.93
CA PRO A 400 10.27 -2.18 35.86
C PRO A 400 8.92 -2.75 36.30
N GLU A 401 8.83 -3.35 37.50
CA GLU A 401 7.57 -3.87 38.05
C GLU A 401 6.77 -2.74 38.72
N ALA A 402 7.43 -1.80 39.38
CA ALA A 402 6.79 -0.64 39.99
C ALA A 402 6.36 0.44 38.97
N ASP A 403 7.03 0.56 37.81
CA ASP A 403 6.71 1.57 36.79
C ASP A 403 5.60 1.14 35.80
N LYS A 404 4.67 0.28 36.22
CA LYS A 404 3.48 -0.15 35.46
C LYS A 404 2.39 0.93 35.39
N LYS A 405 2.77 2.13 34.94
CA LYS A 405 1.89 3.26 34.72
C LYS A 405 1.15 3.14 33.38
N VAL A 406 -0.04 3.73 33.31
CA VAL A 406 -0.78 3.96 32.06
C VAL A 406 -0.05 5.03 31.25
N ARG A 407 0.15 4.78 29.95
CA ARG A 407 0.80 5.68 28.99
C ARG A 407 -0.06 5.74 27.74
N LEU A 408 -0.53 6.90 27.36
CA LEU A 408 -1.49 7.04 26.27
C LEU A 408 -0.82 6.76 24.91
N LEU A 409 -1.60 6.25 23.95
CA LEU A 409 -1.22 6.20 22.53
C LEU A 409 -1.57 7.55 21.90
N ARG A 410 -0.56 8.21 21.32
CA ARG A 410 -0.65 9.61 20.90
C ARG A 410 -0.07 9.83 19.51
N THR A 411 -0.60 10.85 18.86
CA THR A 411 -0.03 11.50 17.68
C THR A 411 0.46 12.90 18.08
N SER A 412 1.04 13.65 17.14
CA SER A 412 1.28 15.09 17.29
C SER A 412 -0.01 15.92 17.47
N SER A 413 -1.17 15.39 17.06
CA SER A 413 -2.48 16.04 17.12
C SER A 413 -3.29 15.73 18.39
N GLY A 414 -3.00 14.65 19.12
CA GLY A 414 -3.76 14.32 20.34
C GLY A 414 -3.56 12.90 20.87
N VAL A 415 -4.65 12.32 21.40
CA VAL A 415 -4.72 10.98 22.01
C VAL A 415 -5.63 10.09 21.17
N CYS A 416 -5.20 8.87 20.84
CA CYS A 416 -6.02 7.87 20.15
C CYS A 416 -7.07 7.28 21.11
N TYR A 417 -8.23 6.85 20.60
CA TYR A 417 -9.35 6.42 21.45
C TYR A 417 -10.20 5.32 20.80
N ALA A 418 -10.99 4.62 21.61
CA ALA A 418 -12.03 3.69 21.20
C ALA A 418 -13.41 4.37 21.33
N GLU A 419 -14.36 4.06 20.43
CA GLU A 419 -15.68 4.71 20.42
C GLU A 419 -16.46 4.43 21.70
N THR A 420 -16.54 3.16 22.10
CA THR A 420 -17.42 2.65 23.16
C THR A 420 -16.70 1.83 24.23
N LEU A 421 -15.56 1.19 23.92
CA LEU A 421 -14.95 0.19 24.79
C LEU A 421 -13.90 0.79 25.75
N ALA A 422 -14.29 0.94 27.02
CA ALA A 422 -13.38 1.20 28.14
C ALA A 422 -12.82 -0.10 28.73
N HIS A 423 -11.60 -0.07 29.28
CA HIS A 423 -10.91 -1.23 29.89
C HIS A 423 -10.79 -2.47 28.99
N ALA A 424 -10.84 -2.28 27.68
CA ALA A 424 -10.66 -3.34 26.69
C ALA A 424 -9.17 -3.65 26.47
N ALA A 425 -8.86 -4.82 25.90
CA ALA A 425 -7.51 -5.11 25.41
C ALA A 425 -7.38 -4.66 23.94
N LEU A 426 -6.26 -4.06 23.55
CA LEU A 426 -6.00 -3.80 22.13
C LEU A 426 -5.36 -5.03 21.47
N SER A 427 -5.81 -5.35 20.26
CA SER A 427 -5.33 -6.47 19.45
C SER A 427 -5.30 -6.10 17.97
#